data_AF-A0A932MZ45-F1
#
_entry.id   AF-A0A932MZ45-F1
#
_cell.length_a   1.000
_cell.length_b   1.000
_cell.length_c   1.000
_cell.angle_alpha   90.00
_cell.angle_beta   90.00
_cell.angle_gamma   90.00
#
_symmetry.space_group_name_H-M   'P 1'
#
loop_
_entity.id
_entity.type
_entity.pdbx_description
1 polymer ?
#
loop_
_entity_poly.entity_id
_entity_poly.type
_entity_poly.pdbx_seq_one_letter_code
_entity_poly.pdbx_strand_id
1 'polypeptide(L)'
;MKERNVFEQRLALFLIDMVAFFLALHAAIWLRYSANLPFEKGGSAPWREIFLAFPVVALVWLVVNVVAGSYRLRQSTLDEVSAVVKGTLSTFLAVLSVTFFYRDFSYSRGMIVFLIPLVLVAVVAFRMVFRVLRRRALRRFGGRARVAILGASR
;
A
#
# COMPACT_ATOMS: atom_id res chain seq x y z
N MET A 1 22.64 -18.14 -2.08
CA MET A 1 21.29 -18.58 -2.54
C MET A 1 20.13 -18.10 -1.66
N LYS A 2 20.31 -17.95 -0.34
CA LYS A 2 19.26 -17.50 0.61
C LYS A 2 18.85 -16.03 0.45
N GLU A 3 19.79 -15.16 0.07
CA GLU A 3 19.56 -13.70 -0.06
C GLU A 3 18.80 -13.30 -1.33
N ARG A 4 19.03 -14.01 -2.45
CA ARG A 4 18.31 -13.77 -3.71
C ARG A 4 16.80 -13.95 -3.54
N ASN A 5 16.39 -15.00 -2.83
CA ASN A 5 14.99 -15.28 -2.51
C ASN A 5 14.35 -14.22 -1.59
N VAL A 6 15.14 -13.54 -0.76
CA VAL A 6 14.68 -12.47 0.14
C VAL A 6 14.46 -11.17 -0.65
N PHE A 7 15.41 -10.84 -1.53
CA PHE A 7 15.29 -9.68 -2.41
C PHE A 7 14.09 -9.81 -3.35
N GLU A 8 13.93 -10.96 -4.02
CA GLU A 8 12.80 -11.24 -4.91
C GLU A 8 11.45 -11.10 -4.18
N GLN A 9 11.36 -11.53 -2.92
CA GLN A 9 10.14 -11.40 -2.12
C GLN A 9 9.82 -9.95 -1.78
N ARG A 10 10.83 -9.17 -1.40
CA ARG A 10 10.65 -7.73 -1.12
C ARG A 10 10.24 -6.98 -2.38
N LEU A 11 10.88 -7.31 -3.51
CA LEU A 11 10.54 -6.72 -4.81
C LEU A 11 9.11 -7.09 -5.24
N ALA A 12 8.70 -8.35 -5.09
CA ALA A 12 7.33 -8.76 -5.39
C ALA A 12 6.30 -8.04 -4.50
N LEU A 13 6.55 -7.94 -3.19
CA LEU A 13 5.68 -7.18 -2.28
C LEU A 13 5.62 -5.69 -2.67
N PHE A 14 6.76 -5.10 -3.01
CA PHE A 14 6.83 -3.71 -3.48
C PHE A 14 6.00 -3.49 -4.75
N LEU A 15 6.14 -4.35 -5.76
CA LEU A 15 5.38 -4.23 -7.01
C LEU A 15 3.88 -4.38 -6.77
N ILE A 16 3.49 -5.33 -5.90
CA ILE A 16 2.09 -5.57 -5.53
C ILE A 16 1.50 -4.37 -4.80
N ASP A 17 2.24 -3.81 -3.86
CA ASP A 17 1.84 -2.60 -3.12
C ASP A 17 1.68 -1.40 -4.05
N MET A 18 2.59 -1.25 -5.02
CA MET A 18 2.51 -0.19 -6.02
C MET A 18 1.25 -0.35 -6.87
N VAL A 19 0.97 -1.55 -7.38
CA VAL A 19 -0.28 -1.85 -8.11
C VAL A 19 -1.52 -1.57 -7.26
N ALA A 20 -1.53 -2.01 -6.00
CA ALA A 20 -2.64 -1.78 -5.08
C ALA A 20 -2.87 -0.27 -4.83
N PHE A 21 -1.79 0.49 -4.68
CA PHE A 21 -1.85 1.94 -4.52
C PHE A 21 -2.41 2.62 -5.78
N PHE A 22 -1.99 2.22 -6.98
CA PHE A 22 -2.52 2.75 -8.24
C PHE A 22 -4.01 2.44 -8.43
N LEU A 23 -4.43 1.22 -8.11
CA LEU A 23 -5.84 0.83 -8.18
C LEU A 23 -6.68 1.62 -7.17
N ALA A 24 -6.18 1.79 -5.95
CA ALA A 24 -6.81 2.60 -4.93
C ALA A 24 -6.93 4.07 -5.34
N LEU A 25 -5.90 4.63 -5.97
CA LEU A 25 -5.95 5.98 -6.53
C LEU A 25 -7.03 6.09 -7.59
N HIS A 26 -7.04 5.17 -8.55
CA HIS A 26 -8.00 5.20 -9.65
C HIS A 26 -9.44 5.09 -9.12
N ALA A 27 -9.68 4.19 -8.17
CA ALA A 27 -10.94 4.06 -7.47
C ALA A 27 -11.32 5.34 -6.71
N ALA A 28 -10.36 6.00 -6.05
CA ALA A 28 -10.63 7.25 -5.32
C ALA A 28 -11.00 8.40 -6.27
N ILE A 29 -10.36 8.49 -7.44
CA ILE A 29 -10.71 9.48 -8.47
C ILE A 29 -12.12 9.20 -8.99
N TRP A 30 -12.41 7.94 -9.33
CA TRP A 30 -13.71 7.54 -9.84
C TRP A 30 -14.83 7.81 -8.83
N LEU A 31 -14.63 7.46 -7.55
CA LEU A 31 -15.59 7.77 -6.48
C LEU A 31 -15.79 9.28 -6.28
N ARG A 32 -14.73 10.08 -6.48
CA ARG A 32 -14.76 11.52 -6.23
C ARG A 32 -15.48 12.31 -7.33
N TYR A 33 -15.42 11.84 -8.58
CA TYR A 33 -15.78 12.59 -9.80
C TYR A 33 -16.72 11.86 -10.78
N SER A 34 -17.15 10.62 -10.48
CA SER A 34 -17.99 9.85 -11.42
C SER A 34 -19.03 8.95 -10.75
N ALA A 35 -19.01 8.82 -9.42
CA ALA A 35 -19.88 7.88 -8.71
C ALA A 35 -21.26 8.47 -8.31
N ASN A 36 -21.55 9.72 -8.68
CA ASN A 36 -22.75 10.48 -8.31
C ASN A 36 -23.03 10.47 -6.81
N LEU A 37 -21.97 10.65 -6.01
CA LEU A 37 -22.10 10.67 -4.54
C LEU A 37 -22.57 12.04 -4.05
N PRO A 38 -23.28 12.14 -2.90
CA PRO A 38 -23.75 13.43 -2.37
C PRO A 38 -22.61 14.41 -2.02
N PHE A 39 -21.38 13.91 -1.89
CA PHE A 39 -20.19 14.71 -1.61
C PHE A 39 -19.28 14.89 -2.85
N GLU A 40 -19.78 14.55 -4.04
CA GLU A 40 -19.09 14.70 -5.32
C GLU A 40 -18.72 16.16 -5.61
N LYS A 41 -17.57 16.38 -6.27
CA LYS A 41 -17.15 17.69 -6.77
C LYS A 41 -17.55 17.63 -8.23
N GLY A 42 -18.65 18.30 -8.57
CA GLY A 42 -19.06 18.42 -9.96
C GLY A 42 -17.90 18.94 -10.82
N GLY A 43 -17.75 18.38 -12.02
CA GLY A 43 -16.70 18.76 -12.98
C GLY A 43 -15.70 17.64 -13.26
N SER A 44 -14.79 17.89 -14.21
CA SER A 44 -13.73 16.95 -14.56
C SER A 44 -12.66 16.89 -13.46
N ALA A 45 -12.04 15.71 -13.29
CA ALA A 45 -10.90 15.57 -12.41
C ALA A 45 -9.75 16.49 -12.88
N PRO A 46 -9.06 17.19 -11.96
CA PRO A 46 -7.90 18.04 -12.26
C PRO A 46 -6.70 17.13 -12.56
N TRP A 47 -6.71 16.51 -13.75
CA TRP A 47 -5.75 15.48 -14.14
C TRP A 47 -4.31 15.99 -14.07
N ARG A 48 -4.07 17.24 -14.46
CA ARG A 48 -2.73 17.85 -14.44
C ARG A 48 -2.15 17.90 -13.02
N GLU A 49 -2.92 18.39 -12.06
CA GLU A 49 -2.54 18.48 -10.66
C GLU A 49 -2.33 17.08 -10.07
N ILE A 50 -3.22 16.14 -10.44
CA ILE A 50 -3.10 14.73 -10.04
C ILE A 50 -1.80 14.11 -10.55
N PHE A 51 -1.49 14.26 -11.84
CA PHE A 51 -0.27 13.71 -12.43
C PHE A 51 1.01 14.32 -11.85
N LEU A 52 0.99 15.59 -11.43
CA LEU A 52 2.15 16.25 -10.82
C LEU A 52 2.36 15.83 -9.35
N ALA A 53 1.30 15.76 -8.56
CA ALA A 53 1.42 15.43 -7.14
C ALA A 53 1.56 13.92 -6.90
N PHE A 54 0.98 13.09 -7.77
CA PHE A 54 0.92 11.65 -7.58
C PHE A 54 2.28 10.96 -7.42
N PRO A 55 3.29 11.18 -8.27
CA PRO A 55 4.61 10.56 -8.11
C PRO A 55 5.26 10.90 -6.78
N VAL A 56 5.07 12.15 -6.32
CA VAL A 56 5.58 12.61 -5.02
C VAL A 56 4.88 11.88 -3.88
N VAL A 57 3.55 11.81 -3.90
CA VAL A 57 2.78 11.10 -2.86
C VAL A 57 3.12 9.61 -2.84
N ALA A 58 3.23 8.98 -4.01
CA ALA A 58 3.63 7.57 -4.12
C ALA A 58 5.04 7.35 -3.56
N LEU A 59 6.00 8.23 -3.89
CA LEU A 59 7.37 8.14 -3.37
C LEU A 59 7.41 8.30 -1.85
N VAL A 60 6.73 9.32 -1.30
CA VAL A 60 6.64 9.52 0.16
C VAL A 60 6.00 8.30 0.82
N TRP A 61 4.90 7.78 0.26
CA TRP A 61 4.22 6.59 0.77
C TRP A 61 5.15 5.38 0.81
N LEU A 62 5.92 5.16 -0.27
CA LEU A 62 6.88 4.06 -0.35
C LEU A 62 7.98 4.20 0.69
N VAL A 63 8.62 5.37 0.79
CA VAL A 63 9.69 5.64 1.76
C VAL A 63 9.18 5.43 3.19
N VAL A 64 8.01 5.99 3.52
CA VAL A 64 7.42 5.86 4.85
C VAL A 64 7.08 4.39 5.17
N ASN A 65 6.59 3.60 4.20
CA ASN A 65 6.33 2.18 4.41
C ASN A 65 7.61 1.35 4.57
N VAL A 66 8.70 1.74 3.91
CA VAL A 66 10.02 1.14 4.14
C VAL A 66 10.50 1.43 5.56
N VAL A 67 10.42 2.68 6.00
CA VAL A 67 10.83 3.11 7.36
C VAL A 67 9.94 2.50 8.44
N ALA A 68 8.63 2.43 8.21
CA ALA A 68 7.66 1.79 9.11
C ALA A 68 7.87 0.28 9.23
N GLY A 69 8.72 -0.31 8.39
CA GLY A 69 9.05 -1.72 8.44
C GLY A 69 7.99 -2.62 7.81
N SER A 70 7.10 -2.07 6.97
CA SER A 70 6.04 -2.81 6.28
C SER A 70 6.57 -3.92 5.35
N TYR A 71 7.88 -3.94 5.07
CA TYR A 71 8.56 -4.93 4.22
C TYR A 71 9.51 -5.86 5.01
N ARG A 72 9.42 -5.88 6.34
CA ARG A 72 10.20 -6.83 7.16
C ARG A 72 9.68 -8.24 6.96
N LEU A 73 10.60 -9.17 6.69
CA LEU A 73 10.27 -10.59 6.52
C LEU A 73 10.01 -11.24 7.89
N ARG A 74 9.09 -12.22 7.93
CA ARG A 74 8.70 -12.98 9.14
C ARG A 74 7.96 -12.18 10.23
N GLN A 75 7.12 -11.23 9.83
CA GLN A 75 6.16 -10.59 10.74
C GLN A 75 4.86 -11.39 10.86
N SER A 76 4.17 -11.24 11.99
CA SER A 76 2.80 -11.72 12.11
C SER A 76 1.88 -10.93 11.16
N THR A 77 0.72 -11.49 10.80
CA THR A 77 -0.25 -10.77 9.95
C THR A 77 -0.70 -9.46 10.60
N LEU A 78 -0.85 -9.44 11.93
CA LEU A 78 -1.26 -8.26 12.66
C LEU A 78 -0.18 -7.18 12.66
N ASP A 79 1.09 -7.55 12.85
CA ASP A 79 2.19 -6.58 12.84
C ASP A 79 2.36 -5.93 11.46
N GLU A 80 2.20 -6.71 10.39
CA GLU A 80 2.30 -6.20 9.03
C GLU A 80 1.15 -5.23 8.71
N VAL A 81 -0.09 -5.58 9.10
CA VAL A 81 -1.25 -4.67 8.94
C VAL A 81 -1.03 -3.41 9.76
N SER A 82 -0.55 -3.52 11.01
CA SER A 82 -0.24 -2.36 11.85
C SER A 82 0.84 -1.46 11.22
N ALA A 83 1.89 -2.04 10.65
CA ALA A 83 2.94 -1.29 9.96
C ALA A 83 2.41 -0.55 8.72
N VAL A 84 1.59 -1.20 7.90
CA VAL A 84 0.95 -0.59 6.73
C VAL A 84 0.00 0.54 7.14
N VAL A 85 -0.80 0.34 8.19
CA VAL A 85 -1.70 1.37 8.73
C VAL A 85 -0.91 2.58 9.21
N LYS A 86 0.10 2.37 10.05
CA LYS A 86 0.97 3.45 10.56
C LYS A 86 1.67 4.17 9.43
N GLY A 87 2.24 3.44 8.46
CA GLY A 87 2.94 4.03 7.32
C GLY A 87 2.02 4.85 6.44
N THR A 88 0.83 4.34 6.13
CA THR A 88 -0.16 5.03 5.31
C THR A 88 -0.70 6.27 6.01
N LEU A 89 -1.09 6.19 7.28
CA LEU A 89 -1.55 7.35 8.04
C LEU A 89 -0.47 8.41 8.18
N SER A 90 0.78 8.02 8.49
CA SER A 90 1.90 8.96 8.61
C SER A 90 2.18 9.67 7.28
N THR A 91 2.11 8.94 6.17
CA THR A 91 2.24 9.51 4.82
C THR A 91 1.18 10.57 4.57
N PHE A 92 -0.10 10.22 4.77
CA PHE A 92 -1.19 11.13 4.46
C PHE A 92 -1.24 12.31 5.44
N LEU A 93 -0.84 12.13 6.70
CA LEU A 93 -0.63 13.24 7.63
C LEU A 93 0.44 14.19 7.10
N ALA A 94 1.60 13.67 6.68
CA ALA A 94 2.67 14.51 6.11
C ALA A 94 2.21 15.25 4.85
N VAL A 95 1.52 14.57 3.92
CA VAL A 95 0.97 15.18 2.71
C VAL A 95 -0.09 16.26 3.05
N LEU A 96 -0.98 15.99 4.00
CA LEU A 96 -1.98 16.96 4.47
C LEU A 96 -1.32 18.16 5.14
N SER A 97 -0.27 17.97 5.94
CA SER A 97 0.49 19.06 6.53
C SER A 97 1.12 19.94 5.45
N VAL A 98 1.82 19.36 4.48
CA VAL A 98 2.45 20.12 3.39
C VAL A 98 1.41 20.89 2.56
N THR A 99 0.30 20.25 2.20
CA THR A 99 -0.79 20.89 1.44
C THR A 99 -1.59 21.92 2.25
N PHE A 100 -1.49 21.90 3.58
CA PHE A 100 -2.06 22.94 4.43
C PHE A 100 -1.21 24.23 4.38
N PHE A 101 0.11 24.11 4.43
CA PHE A 101 1.03 25.24 4.35
C PHE A 101 1.14 25.80 2.92
N TYR A 102 1.11 24.93 1.90
CA TYR A 102 1.17 25.35 0.50
C TYR A 102 -0.23 25.63 -0.06
N ARG A 103 -0.71 26.88 0.11
CA ARG A 103 -2.09 27.30 -0.23
C ARG A 103 -2.40 27.43 -1.73
N ASP A 104 -1.39 27.55 -2.59
CA ASP A 104 -1.60 27.70 -4.04
C ASP A 104 -2.07 26.42 -4.73
N PHE A 105 -1.98 25.26 -4.05
CA PHE A 105 -2.54 24.01 -4.54
C PHE A 105 -4.00 23.85 -4.06
N SER A 106 -4.96 24.22 -4.91
CA SER A 106 -6.39 23.90 -4.74
C SER A 106 -6.67 22.43 -5.03
N TYR A 107 -6.01 21.54 -4.29
CA TYR A 107 -6.20 20.10 -4.39
C TYR A 107 -7.54 19.72 -3.76
N SER A 108 -8.25 18.73 -4.33
CA SER A 108 -9.43 18.15 -3.70
C SER A 108 -9.01 17.41 -2.42
N ARG A 109 -8.95 18.10 -1.28
CA ARG A 109 -8.69 17.49 0.04
C ARG A 109 -9.66 16.34 0.33
N GLY A 110 -10.88 16.42 -0.21
CA GLY A 110 -11.85 15.32 -0.18
C GLY A 110 -11.40 14.05 -0.92
N MET A 111 -10.52 14.14 -1.93
CA MET A 111 -9.94 12.96 -2.58
C MET A 111 -9.09 12.14 -1.60
N ILE A 112 -8.35 12.80 -0.70
CA ILE A 112 -7.53 12.12 0.31
C ILE A 112 -8.40 11.29 1.27
N VAL A 113 -9.60 11.79 1.59
CA VAL A 113 -10.57 11.08 2.44
C VAL A 113 -11.00 9.75 1.83
N PHE A 114 -11.19 9.68 0.51
CA PHE A 114 -11.47 8.42 -0.18
C PHE A 114 -10.20 7.57 -0.36
N LEU A 115 -9.07 8.21 -0.62
CA LEU A 115 -7.81 7.54 -0.93
C LEU A 115 -7.26 6.74 0.25
N ILE A 116 -7.28 7.30 1.47
CA ILE A 116 -6.75 6.62 2.67
C ILE A 116 -7.38 5.23 2.88
N PRO A 117 -8.73 5.09 3.02
CA PRO A 117 -9.35 3.79 3.25
C PRO A 117 -9.17 2.86 2.05
N LEU A 118 -9.24 3.38 0.82
CA LEU A 118 -9.01 2.57 -0.38
C LEU A 118 -7.59 1.99 -0.44
N VAL A 119 -6.56 2.80 -0.15
CA VAL A 119 -5.17 2.33 -0.12
C VAL A 119 -4.99 1.27 0.96
N LEU A 120 -5.52 1.50 2.16
CA LEU A 120 -5.44 0.52 3.24
C LEU A 120 -6.09 -0.82 2.86
N VAL A 121 -7.33 -0.77 2.37
CA VAL A 121 -8.07 -1.98 1.98
C VAL A 121 -7.37 -2.68 0.82
N ALA A 122 -6.98 -1.95 -0.23
CA ALA A 122 -6.32 -2.52 -1.40
C ALA A 122 -4.99 -3.17 -1.03
N VAL A 123 -4.10 -2.47 -0.32
CA VAL A 123 -2.78 -2.98 0.04
C VAL A 123 -2.90 -4.21 0.95
N VAL A 124 -3.77 -4.17 1.95
CA VAL A 124 -3.99 -5.32 2.85
C VAL A 124 -4.56 -6.50 2.07
N ALA A 125 -5.56 -6.28 1.22
CA ALA A 125 -6.17 -7.35 0.41
C ALA A 125 -5.16 -7.99 -0.54
N PHE A 126 -4.39 -7.18 -1.28
CA PHE A 126 -3.38 -7.66 -2.22
C PHE A 126 -2.26 -8.44 -1.52
N ARG A 127 -1.79 -7.95 -0.36
CA ARG A 127 -0.80 -8.67 0.46
C ARG A 127 -1.35 -10.00 0.99
N MET A 128 -2.61 -10.05 1.43
CA MET A 128 -3.26 -11.30 1.85
C MET A 128 -3.34 -12.30 0.68
N VAL A 129 -3.79 -11.86 -0.48
CA VAL A 129 -3.87 -12.68 -1.70
C VAL A 129 -2.48 -13.22 -2.07
N PHE A 130 -1.45 -12.36 -2.07
CA PHE A 130 -0.07 -12.77 -2.34
C PHE A 130 0.42 -13.85 -1.38
N ARG A 131 0.16 -13.70 -0.07
CA ARG A 131 0.54 -14.71 0.92
C ARG A 131 -0.17 -16.04 0.70
N VAL A 132 -1.48 -16.01 0.38
CA VAL A 132 -2.25 -17.22 0.12
C VAL A 132 -1.75 -17.92 -1.14
N LEU A 133 -1.57 -17.18 -2.24
CA LEU A 133 -1.04 -17.70 -3.50
C LEU A 133 0.36 -18.29 -3.32
N ARG A 134 1.25 -17.60 -2.60
CA ARG A 134 2.59 -18.10 -2.29
C ARG A 134 2.54 -19.37 -1.44
N ARG A 135 1.68 -19.43 -0.41
CA ARG A 135 1.50 -20.65 0.40
C ARG A 135 0.98 -21.80 -0.45
N ARG A 136 0.04 -21.56 -1.38
CA ARG A 136 -0.48 -22.58 -2.30
C ARG A 136 0.59 -23.04 -3.30
N ALA A 137 1.34 -22.11 -3.90
CA ALA A 137 2.44 -22.44 -4.81
C ALA A 137 3.54 -23.25 -4.10
N LEU A 138 3.93 -22.86 -2.89
CA LEU A 138 4.88 -23.61 -2.08
C LEU A 138 4.36 -25.00 -1.67
N ARG A 139 3.05 -25.16 -1.43
CA ARG A 139 2.44 -26.49 -1.21
C ARG A 139 2.42 -27.34 -2.48
N ARG A 140 2.21 -26.74 -3.65
CA ARG A 140 2.10 -27.43 -4.95
C ARG A 140 3.46 -27.81 -5.53
N PHE A 141 4.48 -26.97 -5.36
CA PHE A 141 5.83 -27.17 -5.89
C PHE A 141 6.85 -27.63 -4.83
N GLY A 142 6.57 -27.44 -3.54
CA GLY A 142 7.49 -27.70 -2.43
C GLY A 142 7.23 -29.01 -1.67
N GLY A 143 6.67 -30.03 -2.31
CA GLY A 143 6.36 -31.34 -1.72
C GLY A 143 7.54 -32.16 -1.15
N ARG A 144 8.72 -31.55 -0.91
CA ARG A 144 9.92 -32.24 -0.40
C ARG A 144 10.81 -31.45 0.57
N ALA A 145 10.38 -30.32 1.13
CA ALA A 145 11.17 -29.67 2.19
C ALA A 145 10.74 -30.23 3.56
N ARG A 146 11.35 -31.35 3.99
CA ARG A 146 11.23 -31.90 5.34
C ARG A 146 11.58 -30.79 6.35
N VAL A 147 10.60 -30.29 7.09
CA VAL A 147 10.84 -29.40 8.21
C VAL A 147 11.15 -30.28 9.42
N ALA A 148 12.42 -30.39 9.79
CA ALA A 148 12.82 -30.93 11.08
C ALA A 148 12.48 -29.88 12.14
N ILE A 149 11.49 -30.18 12.99
CA ILE A 149 11.20 -29.39 14.19
C ILE A 149 12.27 -29.80 15.22
N LEU A 150 13.35 -29.03 15.33
CA LEU A 150 14.24 -29.11 16.49
C LEU A 150 13.63 -28.25 17.59
N GLY A 151 12.88 -28.88 18.48
CA GLY A 151 12.52 -28.28 19.76
C GLY A 151 13.79 -28.12 20.60
N ALA A 152 14.09 -26.89 21.01
CA ALA A 152 15.07 -26.64 22.06
C ALA A 152 14.30 -26.25 23.32
N SER A 153 14.22 -27.18 24.29
CA SER A 153 13.86 -26.83 25.66
C SER A 153 15.07 -26.25 26.37
N ARG A 154 14.92 -25.08 26.98
CA ARG A 154 15.62 -24.70 28.20
C ARG A 154 14.65 -23.94 29.09
#